data_AF-A0A2D8QV58-F1
#
_entry.id   AF-A0A2D8QV58-F1
#
_cell.length_a   1.000
_cell.length_b   1.000
_cell.length_c   1.000
_cell.angle_alpha   90.00
_cell.angle_beta   90.00
_cell.angle_gamma   90.00
#
_symmetry.space_group_name_H-M   'P 1'
#
loop_
_entity.id
_entity.type
_entity.pdbx_description
1 polymer ?
#
loop_
_entity_poly.entity_id
_entity_poly.type
_entity_poly.pdbx_seq_one_letter_code
_entity_poly.pdbx_strand_id
1 'polypeptide(L)'
;MKKILVILCCSILSGCQTPFLVFPGGSIGDIVSHTDNFAFAKQHKLMWLEVRPEAPYSVILRCTVFDGDIYVDAARARKWGSLIKEDPRVRIKLGTEIFRATAKEVQGEEVTDKFLKGRVVYRLEPNWPS
;
A
#
# COMPACT_ATOMS: atom_id res chain seq x y z
N MET A 1 -27.55 15.82 55.06
CA MET A 1 -27.88 14.69 54.16
C MET A 1 -28.11 15.28 52.76
N LYS A 2 -27.15 15.22 51.82
CA LYS A 2 -27.08 14.26 50.68
C LYS A 2 -28.45 14.19 49.96
N LYS A 3 -28.64 14.55 48.68
CA LYS A 3 -27.95 14.13 47.44
C LYS A 3 -28.35 15.08 46.29
N ILE A 4 -27.39 15.71 45.61
CA ILE A 4 -26.92 15.38 44.26
C ILE A 4 -27.92 15.76 43.15
N LEU A 5 -27.62 16.90 42.52
CA LEU A 5 -28.07 17.35 41.22
C LEU A 5 -27.72 16.30 40.15
N VAL A 6 -28.71 15.60 39.61
CA VAL A 6 -28.54 14.70 38.47
C VAL A 6 -28.75 15.51 37.19
N ILE A 7 -27.70 16.18 36.74
CA ILE A 7 -27.57 16.57 35.33
C ILE A 7 -26.93 15.38 34.64
N LEU A 8 -27.77 14.46 34.14
CA LEU A 8 -27.31 13.39 33.26
C LEU A 8 -27.14 14.01 31.86
N CYS A 9 -25.92 14.47 31.65
CA CYS A 9 -25.42 14.96 30.37
C CYS A 9 -25.45 13.80 29.35
N CYS A 10 -26.55 13.68 28.59
CA CYS A 10 -26.60 12.87 27.37
C CYS A 10 -25.78 13.56 26.28
N SER A 11 -24.45 13.53 26.45
CA SER A 11 -23.52 14.04 25.45
C SER A 11 -22.98 12.91 24.58
N ILE A 12 -23.52 12.85 23.36
CA ILE A 12 -22.79 12.64 22.11
C ILE A 12 -22.01 11.32 21.97
N LEU A 13 -22.72 10.22 21.64
CA LEU A 13 -22.13 9.13 20.85
C LEU A 13 -22.07 9.53 19.36
N SER A 14 -21.29 10.56 19.05
CA SER A 14 -20.77 10.76 17.69
C SER A 14 -19.43 10.05 17.64
N GLY A 15 -19.48 8.72 17.61
CA GLY A 15 -18.36 7.90 17.15
C GLY A 15 -18.19 8.13 15.65
N CYS A 16 -17.69 9.30 15.26
CA CYS A 16 -17.21 9.54 13.92
C CYS A 16 -16.07 8.54 13.67
N GLN A 17 -16.40 7.48 12.93
CA GLN A 17 -15.52 6.64 12.13
C GLN A 17 -14.04 6.84 12.46
N THR A 18 -13.55 6.14 13.47
CA THR A 18 -12.11 6.04 13.69
C THR A 18 -11.49 5.54 12.39
N PRO A 19 -10.46 6.21 11.85
CA PRO A 19 -9.77 5.67 10.68
C PRO A 19 -9.24 4.31 11.14
N PHE A 20 -9.69 3.24 10.46
CA PHE A 20 -9.17 1.90 10.69
C PHE A 20 -7.65 2.02 10.82
N LEU A 21 -7.13 1.67 11.99
CA LEU A 21 -5.69 1.60 12.22
C LEU A 21 -5.17 0.57 11.21
N VAL A 22 -4.62 1.07 10.11
CA VAL A 22 -4.00 0.22 9.09
C VAL A 22 -2.74 -0.31 9.76
N PHE A 23 -2.79 -1.54 10.26
CA PHE A 23 -1.62 -2.22 10.79
C PHE A 23 -0.88 -2.88 9.62
N PRO A 24 0.45 -2.80 9.58
CA PRO A 24 1.24 -3.61 8.66
C PRO A 24 0.83 -5.08 8.79
N GLY A 25 0.58 -5.73 7.65
CA GLY A 25 0.24 -7.14 7.59
C GLY A 25 -1.23 -7.47 7.31
N GLY A 26 -2.11 -6.47 7.17
CA GLY A 26 -3.53 -6.64 6.80
C GLY A 26 -3.98 -5.76 5.62
N SER A 27 -5.29 -5.65 5.42
CA SER A 27 -5.87 -4.81 4.35
C SER A 27 -5.52 -3.33 4.51
N ILE A 28 -5.23 -2.64 3.40
CA ILE A 28 -4.99 -1.18 3.36
C ILE A 28 -6.28 -0.35 3.20
N GLY A 29 -7.43 -1.00 3.03
CA GLY A 29 -8.76 -0.40 2.86
C GLY A 29 -9.45 -0.83 1.56
N ASP A 30 -10.66 -0.32 1.31
CA ASP A 30 -11.53 -0.83 0.23
C ASP A 30 -11.75 0.14 -0.94
N ILE A 31 -11.54 1.44 -0.72
CA ILE A 31 -11.81 2.47 -1.73
C ILE A 31 -10.64 2.54 -2.69
N VAL A 32 -10.84 2.08 -3.93
CA VAL A 32 -9.83 2.07 -4.99
C VAL A 32 -10.09 3.19 -5.99
N SER A 33 -9.11 4.08 -6.16
CA SER A 33 -9.03 5.08 -7.22
C SER A 33 -8.49 4.45 -8.52
N HIS A 34 -8.93 5.00 -9.66
CA HIS A 34 -8.39 4.66 -10.98
C HIS A 34 -7.27 5.62 -11.37
N THR A 35 -6.26 5.11 -12.07
CA THR A 35 -5.24 5.96 -12.72
C THR A 35 -4.68 5.28 -13.96
N ASP A 36 -4.24 6.08 -14.92
CA ASP A 36 -3.61 5.62 -16.16
C ASP A 36 -2.08 5.54 -16.04
N ASN A 37 -1.49 6.24 -15.08
CA ASN A 37 -0.04 6.22 -14.81
C ASN A 37 0.27 6.56 -13.34
N PHE A 38 1.52 6.36 -12.92
CA PHE A 38 1.99 6.67 -11.57
C PHE A 38 2.99 7.83 -11.53
N ALA A 39 3.06 8.70 -12.54
CA ALA A 39 4.08 9.75 -12.59
C ALA A 39 3.96 10.75 -11.42
N PHE A 40 2.76 10.93 -10.88
CA PHE A 40 2.49 11.75 -9.70
C PHE A 40 3.13 11.16 -8.42
N ALA A 41 3.44 9.86 -8.40
CA ALA A 41 3.89 9.16 -7.20
C ALA A 41 5.19 9.71 -6.62
N LYS A 42 5.99 10.45 -7.42
CA LYS A 42 7.22 11.12 -7.01
C LYS A 42 7.06 12.11 -5.85
N GLN A 43 5.84 12.61 -5.63
CA GLN A 43 5.53 13.51 -4.50
C GLN A 43 5.48 12.77 -3.15
N HIS A 44 5.35 11.44 -3.17
CA HIS A 44 5.27 10.62 -1.96
C HIS A 44 6.63 10.03 -1.62
N LYS A 45 7.05 10.11 -0.35
CA LYS A 45 8.29 9.47 0.13
C LYS A 45 8.10 8.00 0.48
N LEU A 46 6.91 7.65 0.95
CA LEU A 46 6.52 6.31 1.39
C LEU A 46 5.23 5.91 0.69
N MET A 47 5.06 4.61 0.52
CA MET A 47 3.85 3.99 0.01
C MET A 47 3.53 2.74 0.81
N TRP A 48 2.25 2.40 0.89
CA TRP A 48 1.86 1.05 1.32
C TRP A 48 1.80 0.16 0.09
N LEU A 49 2.28 -1.07 0.24
CA LEU A 49 2.11 -2.14 -0.72
C LEU A 49 1.31 -3.24 -0.04
N GLU A 50 0.18 -3.60 -0.63
CA GLU A 50 -0.61 -4.76 -0.26
C GLU A 50 -0.54 -5.81 -1.37
N VAL A 51 -0.28 -7.05 -0.97
CA VAL A 51 -0.21 -8.21 -1.86
C VAL A 51 -1.30 -9.21 -1.49
N ARG A 52 -1.64 -10.10 -2.44
CA ARG A 52 -2.63 -11.18 -2.26
C ARG A 52 -4.00 -10.62 -1.86
N PRO A 53 -4.73 -9.97 -2.78
CA PRO A 53 -5.95 -9.21 -2.46
C PRO A 53 -7.05 -10.05 -1.78
N GLU A 54 -7.10 -11.35 -2.03
CA GLU A 54 -8.07 -12.26 -1.39
C GLU A 54 -7.71 -12.63 0.07
N ALA A 55 -6.45 -12.44 0.47
CA ALA A 55 -5.98 -12.64 1.84
C ALA A 55 -4.87 -11.63 2.17
N PRO A 56 -5.22 -10.33 2.32
CA PRO A 56 -4.28 -9.22 2.28
C PRO A 56 -3.08 -9.34 3.22
N TYR A 57 -1.91 -8.95 2.71
CA TYR A 57 -0.71 -8.72 3.52
C TYR A 57 -0.06 -7.41 3.07
N SER A 58 0.10 -6.46 3.98
CA SER A 58 0.64 -5.13 3.65
C SER A 58 1.98 -4.81 4.32
N VAL A 59 2.79 -4.02 3.62
CA VAL A 59 4.06 -3.48 4.09
C VAL A 59 4.18 -2.01 3.69
N ILE A 60 4.95 -1.24 4.46
CA ILE A 60 5.29 0.15 4.11
C ILE A 60 6.68 0.13 3.47
N LEU A 61 6.81 0.74 2.29
CA LEU A 61 8.04 0.82 1.51
C LEU A 61 8.36 2.28 1.18
N ARG A 62 9.62 2.54 0.80
CA ARG A 62 9.97 3.76 0.09
C ARG A 62 9.26 3.77 -1.25
N CYS A 63 8.68 4.91 -1.62
CA CYS A 63 8.20 5.12 -2.98
C CYS A 63 9.39 5.48 -3.87
N THR A 64 9.77 4.58 -4.77
CA THR A 64 10.87 4.78 -5.71
C THR A 64 10.27 4.95 -7.09
N VAL A 65 10.53 6.10 -7.73
CA VAL A 65 9.96 6.44 -9.03
C VAL A 65 11.08 6.75 -10.02
N PHE A 66 11.07 6.09 -11.17
CA PHE A 66 11.96 6.37 -12.31
C PHE A 66 11.12 6.48 -13.57
N ASP A 67 11.36 7.52 -14.36
CA ASP A 67 10.67 7.76 -15.64
C ASP A 67 9.12 7.70 -15.57
N GLY A 68 8.57 8.04 -14.40
CA GLY A 68 7.13 8.04 -14.15
C GLY A 68 6.55 6.73 -13.63
N ASP A 69 7.34 5.67 -13.54
CA ASP A 69 6.94 4.36 -13.05
C ASP A 69 7.39 4.13 -11.60
N ILE A 70 6.58 3.41 -10.82
CA ILE A 70 6.94 2.98 -9.47
C ILE A 70 7.70 1.65 -9.54
N TYR A 71 8.80 1.58 -8.80
CA TYR A 71 9.59 0.37 -8.63
C TYR A 71 9.67 -0.01 -7.15
N VAL A 72 9.57 -1.31 -6.88
CA VAL A 72 9.75 -1.88 -5.53
C VAL A 72 10.77 -3.01 -5.56
N ASP A 73 11.63 -3.10 -4.55
CA ASP A 73 12.64 -4.14 -4.44
C ASP A 73 12.38 -5.05 -3.23
N ALA A 74 12.35 -6.36 -3.49
CA ALA A 74 12.26 -7.39 -2.46
C ALA A 74 13.64 -8.00 -2.22
N ALA A 75 14.09 -8.02 -0.96
CA ALA A 75 15.07 -9.00 -0.55
C ALA A 75 14.45 -10.40 -0.64
N ARG A 76 15.23 -11.40 -1.07
CA ARG A 76 14.75 -12.77 -1.35
C ARG A 76 13.97 -13.42 -0.18
N ALA A 77 14.32 -13.10 1.06
CA ALA A 77 13.68 -13.64 2.25
C ALA A 77 12.36 -12.94 2.65
N ARG A 78 11.93 -11.88 1.95
CA ARG A 78 10.74 -11.12 2.31
C ARG A 78 9.48 -11.83 1.81
N LYS A 79 8.60 -12.18 2.76
CA LYS A 79 7.30 -12.83 2.50
C LYS A 79 6.50 -12.16 1.38
N TRP A 80 6.36 -10.83 1.41
CA TRP A 80 5.60 -10.11 0.37
C TRP A 80 6.18 -10.30 -1.04
N GLY A 81 7.50 -10.45 -1.17
CA GLY A 81 8.16 -10.67 -2.44
C GLY A 81 7.85 -12.04 -3.04
N SER A 82 7.72 -13.08 -2.20
CA SER A 82 7.24 -14.40 -2.63
C SER A 82 5.76 -14.36 -3.00
N LEU A 83 4.93 -13.65 -2.24
CA LEU A 83 3.49 -13.52 -2.51
C LEU A 83 3.21 -12.82 -3.85
N ILE A 84 4.03 -11.85 -4.27
CA ILE A 84 3.92 -11.24 -5.61
C ILE A 84 4.14 -12.25 -6.73
N LYS A 85 5.04 -13.23 -6.52
CA LYS A 85 5.30 -14.28 -7.52
C LYS A 85 4.13 -15.25 -7.66
N GLU A 86 3.37 -15.44 -6.59
CA GLU A 86 2.16 -16.27 -6.56
C GLU A 86 0.97 -15.53 -7.19
N ASP A 87 0.78 -14.26 -6.84
CA ASP A 87 -0.27 -13.39 -7.40
C ASP A 87 0.31 -11.97 -7.62
N PRO A 88 0.49 -11.54 -8.89
CA PRO A 88 1.08 -10.23 -9.20
C PRO A 88 0.11 -9.07 -8.96
N ARG A 89 -1.16 -9.34 -8.65
CA ARG A 89 -2.15 -8.30 -8.32
C ARG A 89 -1.81 -7.71 -6.96
N VAL A 90 -1.50 -6.43 -6.97
CA VAL A 90 -1.22 -5.66 -5.76
C VAL A 90 -2.16 -4.48 -5.64
N ARG A 91 -2.24 -3.93 -4.43
CA ARG A 91 -2.82 -2.60 -4.19
C ARG A 91 -1.77 -1.73 -3.54
N ILE A 92 -1.72 -0.46 -3.93
CA ILE A 92 -0.80 0.50 -3.33
C ILE A 92 -1.55 1.66 -2.71
N LYS A 93 -1.09 2.14 -1.56
CA LYS A 93 -1.60 3.38 -0.97
C LYS A 93 -0.59 4.51 -1.13
N LEU A 94 -1.00 5.59 -1.79
CA LEU A 94 -0.23 6.81 -1.96
C LEU A 94 -1.00 7.96 -1.30
N GLY A 95 -0.48 8.44 -0.16
CA GLY A 95 -1.22 9.38 0.68
C GLY A 95 -2.53 8.76 1.20
N THR A 96 -3.66 9.31 0.77
CA THR A 96 -5.01 8.85 1.16
C THR A 96 -5.64 7.90 0.16
N GLU A 97 -5.09 7.80 -1.05
CA GLU A 97 -5.69 7.04 -2.15
C GLU A 97 -5.08 5.66 -2.32
N ILE A 98 -5.90 4.70 -2.71
CA ILE A 98 -5.50 3.32 -2.97
C ILE A 98 -5.68 3.03 -4.46
N PHE A 99 -4.68 2.42 -5.09
CA PHE A 99 -4.72 2.08 -6.51
C PHE A 99 -4.49 0.58 -6.69
N ARG A 100 -5.17 -0.02 -7.66
CA ARG A 100 -4.81 -1.36 -8.16
C ARG A 100 -3.59 -1.23 -9.05
N ALA A 101 -2.67 -2.18 -8.90
CA ALA A 101 -1.52 -2.30 -9.76
C ALA A 101 -1.17 -3.76 -10.00
N THR A 102 -0.42 -4.00 -11.07
CA THR A 102 0.16 -5.30 -11.39
C THR A 102 1.68 -5.20 -11.26
N ALA A 103 2.26 -6.03 -10.41
CA ALA A 103 3.71 -6.08 -10.23
C ALA A 103 4.35 -6.96 -11.31
N LYS A 104 5.23 -6.38 -12.13
CA LYS A 104 6.01 -7.11 -13.13
C LYS A 104 7.48 -7.14 -12.75
N GLU A 105 8.05 -8.35 -12.65
CA GLU A 105 9.48 -8.51 -12.38
C GLU A 105 10.29 -7.90 -13.54
N VAL A 106 11.27 -7.07 -13.18
CA VAL A 106 12.15 -6.42 -14.15
C VAL A 106 13.41 -7.26 -14.29
N GLN A 107 13.79 -7.54 -15.54
CA GLN A 107 15.04 -8.20 -15.89
C GLN A 107 15.95 -7.22 -16.64
N GLY A 108 17.26 -7.33 -16.46
CA GLY A 108 18.26 -6.48 -17.11
C GLY A 108 18.81 -5.37 -16.23
N GLU A 109 20.07 -5.01 -16.49
CA GLU A 109 20.91 -4.22 -15.58
C GLU A 109 20.50 -2.74 -15.46
N GLU A 110 19.91 -2.15 -16.51
CA GLU A 110 19.60 -0.71 -16.56
C GLU A 110 18.81 -0.19 -15.36
N VAL A 111 17.78 -0.93 -14.95
CA VAL A 111 16.96 -0.59 -13.78
C VAL A 111 17.50 -1.28 -12.53
N THR A 112 17.92 -2.54 -12.61
CA THR A 112 18.29 -3.32 -11.41
C THR A 112 19.55 -2.80 -10.74
N ASP A 113 20.48 -2.19 -11.48
CA ASP A 113 21.72 -1.62 -10.94
C ASP A 113 21.50 -0.38 -10.08
N LYS A 114 20.31 0.22 -10.17
CA LYS A 114 19.89 1.32 -9.28
C LYS A 114 19.49 0.82 -7.88
N PHE A 115 19.38 -0.50 -7.69
CA PHE A 115 18.99 -1.14 -6.42
C PHE A 115 20.15 -1.90 -5.79
N LEU A 116 19.97 -2.29 -4.52
CA LEU A 116 20.95 -3.13 -3.84
C LEU A 116 21.10 -4.47 -4.55
N LYS A 117 22.32 -5.04 -4.54
CA LYS A 117 22.57 -6.37 -5.11
C LYS A 117 21.72 -7.45 -4.43
N GLY A 118 21.34 -8.46 -5.22
CA GLY A 118 20.57 -9.62 -4.75
C GLY A 118 19.08 -9.35 -4.50
N ARG A 119 18.57 -8.19 -4.92
CA ARG A 119 17.15 -7.84 -4.88
C ARG A 119 16.42 -8.36 -6.11
N VAL A 120 15.14 -8.65 -5.91
CA VAL A 120 14.19 -8.84 -7.01
C VAL A 120 13.43 -7.53 -7.17
N VAL A 121 13.48 -6.93 -8.35
CA VAL A 121 12.88 -5.62 -8.63
C VAL A 121 11.59 -5.83 -9.41
N TYR A 122 10.53 -5.14 -9.00
CA TYR A 122 9.25 -5.13 -9.67
C TYR A 122 8.89 -3.72 -10.11
N ARG A 123 8.44 -3.57 -11.35
CA ARG A 123 7.73 -2.38 -11.84
C ARG A 123 6.25 -2.54 -11.55
N LEU A 124 5.61 -1.49 -11.03
CA LEU A 124 4.17 -1.49 -10.79
C LEU A 124 3.45 -0.82 -11.95
N GLU A 125 2.68 -1.62 -12.69
CA GLU A 125 1.84 -1.11 -13.77
C GLU A 125 0.44 -0.79 -13.23
N PRO A 126 -0.19 0.32 -13.64
CA PRO A 126 -1.53 0.65 -13.22
C PRO A 126 -2.54 -0.43 -13.61
N ASN A 127 -3.51 -0.64 -12.73
CA ASN A 127 -4.65 -1.53 -12.90
C ASN A 127 -4.31 -3.03 -12.87
N TRP A 128 -5.34 -3.84 -12.63
CA TRP A 128 -5.26 -5.30 -12.74
C TRP A 128 -5.55 -5.74 -14.18
N PRO A 129 -5.05 -6.91 -14.60
CA PRO A 129 -5.45 -7.49 -15.88
C PRO A 129 -6.97 -7.70 -15.93
N SER A 130 -7.53 -7.47 -17.12
CA SER A 130 -8.95 -7.70 -17.44
C SER A 130 -9.31 -9.18 -17.44
#